data_AF-A0A353YBX3-F1
#
_entry.id   AF-A0A353YBX3-F1
#
_cell.length_a   1.000
_cell.length_b   1.000
_cell.length_c   1.000
_cell.angle_alpha   90.00
_cell.angle_beta   90.00
_cell.angle_gamma   90.00
#
_symmetry.space_group_name_H-M   'P 1'
#
loop_
_entity.id
_entity.type
_entity.pdbx_description
1 polymer ?
#
loop_
_entity_poly.entity_id
_entity_poly.type
_entity_poly.pdbx_seq_one_letter_code
_entity_poly.pdbx_strand_id
1 'polypeptide(L)' 'MAPKRPKPGVRTRDGGEYTCPGCGAVYRVTVFTSPFKDTDHEDCEVCNLRIKSWNQATAWWSYELTKRPAGR' A
#
# COMPACT_ATOMS: atom_id res chain seq x y z
N MET A 1 -20.61 3.14 -6.26
CA MET A 1 -19.19 3.51 -6.48
C MET A 1 -18.70 2.76 -7.71
N ALA A 2 -18.41 3.47 -8.81
CA ALA A 2 -17.90 2.81 -10.02
C ALA A 2 -16.48 2.27 -9.76
N PRO A 3 -16.14 1.07 -10.24
CA PRO A 3 -14.77 0.58 -10.16
C PRO A 3 -13.91 1.52 -11.00
N LYS A 4 -12.94 2.21 -10.37
CA LYS A 4 -11.99 3.08 -11.08
C LYS A 4 -11.25 2.18 -12.08
N ARG A 5 -11.64 2.25 -13.35
CA ARG A 5 -10.90 1.61 -14.45
C ARG A 5 -9.43 2.00 -14.29
N PRO A 6 -8.48 1.06 -14.26
CA PRO A 6 -7.07 1.42 -14.19
C PRO A 6 -6.76 2.33 -15.37
N LYS A 7 -6.20 3.52 -15.08
CA LYS A 7 -5.83 4.48 -16.12
C LYS A 7 -4.84 3.78 -17.08
N PRO A 8 -4.94 3.99 -18.40
CA PRO A 8 -4.00 3.42 -19.35
C PRO A 8 -2.57 3.82 -18.97
N GLY A 9 -1.67 2.84 -18.87
CA GLY A 9 -0.26 3.03 -18.51
C GLY A 9 0.13 2.71 -17.06
N VAL A 10 -0.81 2.28 -16.20
CA VAL A 10 -0.47 1.79 -14.86
C VAL A 10 0.12 0.37 -14.93
N ARG A 11 1.33 0.18 -14.42
CA ARG A 11 2.01 -1.11 -14.30
C ARG A 11 2.02 -1.55 -12.84
N THR A 12 1.74 -2.81 -12.57
CA THR A 12 1.86 -3.40 -11.24
C THR A 12 3.15 -4.20 -11.12
N ARG A 13 3.79 -4.14 -9.96
CA ARG A 13 4.95 -4.94 -9.59
C ARG A 13 4.75 -5.48 -8.17
N ASP A 14 5.14 -6.72 -7.96
CA ASP A 14 5.16 -7.30 -6.61
C ASP A 14 6.21 -6.58 -5.75
N GLY A 15 5.77 -6.02 -4.63
CA GLY A 15 6.59 -5.28 -3.68
C GLY A 15 7.07 -6.15 -2.51
N GLY A 16 6.72 -7.44 -2.48
CA GLY A 16 7.01 -8.35 -1.39
C GLY A 16 6.01 -8.25 -0.23
N GLU A 17 6.37 -8.84 0.90
CA GLU A 17 5.61 -8.75 2.14
C GLU A 17 6.23 -7.69 3.08
N TYR A 18 5.37 -6.94 3.76
CA TYR A 18 5.73 -5.96 4.75
C TYR A 18 5.09 -6.33 6.08
N THR A 19 5.93 -6.47 7.11
CA THR A 19 5.46 -6.71 8.48
C THR A 19 5.50 -5.41 9.26
N CYS A 20 4.37 -5.01 9.83
CA CYS A 20 4.26 -3.84 10.67
C CYS A 20 5.05 -4.05 11.98
N PRO A 21 6.03 -3.18 12.29
CA PRO A 21 6.85 -3.33 13.49
C PRO A 21 6.07 -3.02 14.79
N GLY A 22 4.95 -2.30 14.71
CA GLY A 22 4.17 -1.90 15.88
C GLY A 22 3.22 -2.98 16.41
N CYS A 23 2.57 -3.72 15.50
CA CYS A 23 1.56 -4.73 15.87
C CYS A 23 1.87 -6.15 15.37
N GLY A 24 2.83 -6.31 14.45
CA GLY A 24 3.14 -7.60 13.82
C GLY A 24 2.20 -8.01 12.68
N ALA A 25 1.35 -7.09 12.18
CA ALA A 25 0.50 -7.34 11.01
C ALA A 25 1.34 -7.54 9.75
N VAL A 26 0.99 -8.52 8.92
CA VAL A 26 1.66 -8.78 7.64
C VAL A 26 0.79 -8.30 6.49
N TYR A 27 1.37 -7.45 5.65
CA TYR A 27 0.75 -6.86 4.47
C TYR A 27 1.47 -7.35 3.22
N ARG A 28 0.73 -7.66 2.18
CA ARG A 28 1.28 -7.86 0.84
C ARG A 28 1.37 -6.53 0.14
N VAL A 29 2.58 -6.17 -0.29
CA VAL A 29 2.86 -4.89 -0.94
C VAL A 29 2.75 -5.05 -2.44
N THR A 30 1.93 -4.22 -3.07
CA THR A 30 1.87 -4.09 -4.52
C THR A 30 2.29 -2.69 -4.92
N VAL A 31 3.30 -2.58 -5.78
CA VAL A 31 3.78 -1.30 -6.32
C VAL A 31 3.06 -1.03 -7.63
N PHE A 32 2.35 0.09 -7.69
CA PHE A 32 1.73 0.58 -8.90
C PHE A 32 2.57 1.72 -9.44
N THR A 33 3.00 1.63 -10.69
CA THR A 33 3.74 2.67 -11.39
C THR A 33 2.85 3.28 -12.45
N SER A 34 2.78 4.61 -12.50
CA SER A 34 1.89 5.39 -13.33
C SER A 34 2.62 6.63 -13.83
N PRO A 35 2.32 7.11 -15.04
CA PRO A 35 2.88 8.37 -15.52
C PRO A 35 2.33 9.60 -14.77
N PHE A 36 1.27 9.43 -13.97
CA PHE A 36 0.67 10.50 -13.17
C PHE A 36 1.31 10.56 -11.79
N LYS A 37 1.69 11.77 -11.37
CA LYS A 37 2.14 12.05 -10.01
C LYS A 37 0.98 11.91 -9.03
N ASP A 38 1.22 11.18 -7.96
CA ASP A 38 0.29 10.93 -6.88
C ASP A 38 0.97 11.26 -5.53
N THR A 39 0.17 11.75 -4.57
CA THR A 39 0.63 12.06 -3.23
C THR A 39 -0.34 11.40 -2.27
N ASP A 40 0.13 10.38 -1.57
CA ASP A 40 -0.66 9.69 -0.58
C ASP A 40 0.25 9.05 0.48
N HIS A 41 -0.37 8.39 1.43
CA HIS A 41 0.27 7.67 2.50
C HIS A 41 -0.54 6.43 2.79
N GLU A 42 0.14 5.45 3.38
CA GLU A 42 -0.53 4.28 3.89
C GLU A 42 -0.18 4.07 5.35
N ASP A 43 -1.22 3.81 6.13
CA ASP A 43 -1.16 3.62 7.57
C ASP A 43 -1.56 2.18 7.88
N CYS A 44 -1.01 1.64 8.97
CA CYS A 44 -1.35 0.29 9.39
C CYS A 44 -2.81 0.24 9.87
N GLU A 45 -3.66 -0.56 9.21
CA GLU A 45 -5.07 -0.73 9.60
C GLU A 45 -5.27 -1.20 11.06
N VAL A 46 -4.26 -1.86 11.64
CA VAL A 46 -4.32 -2.37 13.02
C VAL A 46 -3.91 -1.34 14.07
N CYS A 47 -2.72 -0.72 13.94
CA CYS A 47 -2.18 0.19 14.96
C CYS A 47 -2.13 1.66 14.52
N ASN A 48 -2.64 2.00 13.34
CA ASN A 48 -2.58 3.33 12.71
C ASN A 48 -1.17 3.93 12.61
N LEU A 49 -0.15 3.07 12.61
CA LEU A 49 1.23 3.50 12.45
C LEU A 49 1.52 3.73 10.96
N ARG A 50 2.09 4.89 10.62
CA ARG A 50 2.48 5.25 9.25
C ARG A 50 3.42 4.20 8.68
N ILE A 51 2.95 3.45 7.69
CA ILE A 51 3.76 2.46 6.98
C ILE A 51 4.66 3.18 5.98
N LYS A 52 4.04 3.99 5.12
CA LYS A 52 4.75 4.70 4.06
C LYS A 52 4.03 5.98 3.68
N SER A 53 4.79 6.94 3.17
CA SER A 53 4.23 8.12 2.51
C SER A 53 4.99 8.38 1.22
N TRP A 54 4.29 8.94 0.24
CA TRP A 54 4.87 9.37 -1.03
C TRP A 54 4.27 10.70 -1.43
N ASN A 55 5.09 11.57 -2.02
CA ASN A 55 4.67 12.89 -2.45
C ASN A 55 5.13 13.13 -3.87
N GLN A 56 4.18 13.45 -4.75
CA GLN A 56 4.38 13.65 -6.18
C GLN A 56 5.10 12.46 -6.85
N ALA A 57 4.88 11.26 -6.34
CA ALA A 57 5.51 10.05 -6.84
C ALA A 57 4.72 9.52 -8.04
N THR A 58 5.45 9.02 -9.03
CA THR A 58 4.89 8.26 -10.16
C THR A 58 4.65 6.80 -9.79
N ALA A 59 5.05 6.38 -8.58
CA ALA A 59 4.75 5.07 -8.04
C ALA A 59 4.08 5.20 -6.68
N TRP A 60 3.02 4.43 -6.46
CA TRP A 60 2.35 4.29 -5.17
C TRP A 60 2.37 2.83 -4.72
N TRP A 61 2.22 2.63 -3.41
CA TRP A 61 2.28 1.31 -2.78
C TRP A 61 0.92 1.01 -2.17
N SER A 62 0.33 -0.12 -2.54
CA SER A 62 -0.85 -0.64 -1.86
C SER A 62 -0.41 -1.73 -0.90
N TYR A 63 -0.90 -1.65 0.33
CA TYR A 63 -0.61 -2.61 1.39
C TYR A 63 -1.90 -3.38 1.67
N GLU A 64 -1.97 -4.62 1.20
CA GLU A 64 -3.14 -5.47 1.43
C GLU A 64 -2.90 -6.37 2.63
N LEU A 65 -3.70 -6.18 3.69
CA LEU A 65 -3.56 -6.93 4.93
C LEU A 65 -3.77 -8.44 4.69
N THR A 66 -2.68 -9.19 4.71
CA THR A 66 -2.68 -10.63 4.44
C THR A 66 -2.83 -11.43 5.73
N LYS A 67 -2.17 -10.99 6.80
CA LYS A 67 -2.26 -11.63 8.11
C LYS A 67 -2.46 -10.59 9.19
N ARG A 68 -3.60 -10.67 9.86
CA ARG A 68 -3.81 -9.93 11.11
C ARG A 68 -2.98 -10.57 12.22
N PRO A 69 -2.29 -9.77 13.04
CA PRO A 69 -1.60 -10.27 14.22
C PRO A 69 -2.67 -10.72 15.22
N ALA A 70 -2.55 -11.96 15.69
CA ALA A 70 -3.43 -12.49 16.73
C ALA A 70 -3.04 -11.83 18.05
N GLY A 71 -3.66 -10.70 18.40
CA GLY A 71 -3.38 -10.05 19.67
C GLY A 71 -4.01 -8.67 19.85
N ARG A 72 -5.33 -8.63 20.03
CA ARG A 72 -5.92 -8.20 21.30
C ARG A 72 -7.37 -8.66 21.42
#